data_AF-C6Q106-F1
#
_entry.id   AF-C6Q106-F1
#
_cell.length_a   1.000
_cell.length_b   1.000
_cell.length_c   1.000
_cell.angle_alpha   90.00
_cell.angle_beta   90.00
_cell.angle_gamma   90.00
#
_symmetry.space_group_name_H-M   'P 1'
#
loop_
_entity.id
_entity.type
_entity.pdbx_description
1 polymer ?
#
loop_
_entity_poly.entity_id
_entity_poly.type
_entity_poly.pdbx_seq_one_letter_code
_entity_poly.pdbx_strand_id
1 'polypeptide(L)'
;MDNQTIITQIIEKAQVIFLKPTSQFEYEPIITGCKVKNRQGRTKKMYAIAPNTWRAFERIDKASLGASEDFKNYLVFNKKMIISKLKEIKSIEQLDDFENILYNEIKSILSGKVVPKKLSSYNRIRKPIDLFIEHIVCMCSDLESYRLELIPLLFIPLDSQIFSSSYIFSTKQLQDCNVRRKSSFGDLLNIDDYRKLQDILYNKAIDHSKVNNKNFYRIYYDLLWNNRFCNNGENLFETNLG
;
A
#
# COMPACT_ATOMS: atom_id res chain seq x y z
N MET A 1 10.57 25.77 4.80
CA MET A 1 9.56 25.51 3.75
C MET A 1 8.22 25.50 4.46
N ASP A 2 7.26 26.32 4.05
CA ASP A 2 5.94 26.29 4.69
C ASP A 2 5.18 25.01 4.32
N ASN A 3 4.22 24.62 5.15
CA ASN A 3 3.45 23.39 4.95
C ASN A 3 2.60 23.41 3.66
N GLN A 4 2.24 24.59 3.17
CA GLN A 4 1.39 24.77 2.00
C GLN A 4 2.14 24.45 0.69
N THR A 5 3.39 24.89 0.61
CA THR A 5 4.31 24.63 -0.49
C THR A 5 4.58 23.14 -0.64
N ILE A 6 4.76 22.43 0.48
CA ILE A 6 4.97 20.98 0.49
C ILE A 6 3.73 20.24 -0.04
N ILE A 7 2.52 20.59 0.41
CA ILE A 7 1.29 19.94 -0.06
C ILE A 7 1.08 20.15 -1.55
N THR A 8 1.31 21.36 -2.05
CA THR A 8 1.13 21.65 -3.48
C THR A 8 2.06 20.79 -4.33
N GLN A 9 3.33 20.67 -3.93
CA GLN A 9 4.31 19.82 -4.63
C GLN A 9 3.93 18.33 -4.58
N ILE A 10 3.39 17.86 -3.45
CA ILE A 10 2.90 16.48 -3.31
C ILE A 10 1.75 16.23 -4.29
N ILE A 11 0.77 17.13 -4.39
CA ILE A 11 -0.37 16.98 -5.30
C ILE A 11 0.11 16.82 -6.74
N GLU A 12 0.99 17.71 -7.19
CA GLU A 12 1.50 17.71 -8.57
C GLU A 12 2.25 16.42 -8.88
N LYS A 13 3.15 16.00 -7.99
CA LYS A 13 3.89 14.75 -8.15
C LYS A 13 2.97 13.53 -8.11
N ALA A 14 1.98 13.53 -7.21
CA ALA A 14 1.04 12.43 -7.05
C ALA A 14 0.16 12.22 -8.28
N GLN A 15 -0.27 13.29 -8.95
CA GLN A 15 -1.05 13.17 -10.19
C GLN A 15 -0.29 12.39 -11.26
N VAL A 16 1.02 12.59 -11.38
CA VAL A 16 1.87 11.85 -12.32
C VAL A 16 2.04 10.40 -11.86
N ILE A 17 2.33 10.17 -10.58
CA ILE A 17 2.67 8.82 -10.10
C ILE A 17 1.45 7.90 -10.05
N PHE A 18 0.33 8.40 -9.54
CA PHE A 18 -0.85 7.58 -9.23
C PHE A 18 -1.89 7.60 -10.35
N LEU A 19 -2.10 8.73 -11.03
CA LEU A 19 -3.15 8.84 -12.05
C LEU A 19 -2.61 8.61 -13.47
N LYS A 20 -1.37 9.03 -13.74
CA LYS A 20 -0.75 8.99 -15.07
C LYS A 20 0.67 8.40 -15.04
N PRO A 21 0.84 7.16 -14.54
CA PRO A 21 2.18 6.58 -14.41
C PRO A 21 2.84 6.45 -15.78
N THR A 22 4.12 6.79 -15.84
CA THR A 22 4.94 6.73 -17.07
C THR A 22 5.13 5.30 -17.58
N SER A 23 5.06 4.31 -16.68
CA SER A 23 5.21 2.89 -17.01
C SER A 23 3.99 2.10 -16.55
N GLN A 24 3.51 1.23 -17.42
CA GLN A 24 2.48 0.26 -17.11
C GLN A 24 3.03 -1.16 -17.31
N PHE A 25 2.50 -2.09 -16.53
CA PHE A 25 2.96 -3.46 -16.50
C PHE A 25 1.77 -4.41 -16.57
N GLU A 26 2.01 -5.62 -17.07
CA GLU A 26 1.06 -6.71 -16.91
C GLU A 26 0.93 -7.06 -15.42
N TYR A 27 -0.23 -7.62 -15.06
CA TYR A 27 -0.56 -7.99 -13.68
C TYR A 27 0.48 -8.91 -13.01
N GLU A 28 0.87 -10.02 -13.66
CA GLU A 28 1.73 -11.03 -13.03
C GLU A 28 3.15 -10.52 -12.75
N PRO A 29 3.80 -9.74 -13.63
CA PRO A 29 5.03 -9.04 -13.30
C PRO A 29 4.93 -8.13 -12.08
N ILE A 30 3.80 -7.45 -11.84
CA ILE A 30 3.64 -6.61 -10.63
C ILE A 30 3.76 -7.48 -9.37
N ILE A 31 3.17 -8.68 -9.39
CA ILE A 31 3.18 -9.64 -8.27
C ILE A 31 4.56 -10.32 -8.11
N THR A 32 5.09 -10.84 -9.21
CA THR A 32 6.28 -11.72 -9.23
C THR A 32 7.59 -10.96 -9.42
N GLY A 33 7.50 -9.65 -9.67
CA GLY A 33 8.58 -8.68 -9.79
C GLY A 33 8.81 -8.21 -11.23
N CYS A 34 8.67 -6.90 -11.45
CA CYS A 34 8.87 -6.24 -12.74
C CYS A 34 10.36 -6.06 -13.06
N LYS A 35 10.72 -6.19 -14.35
CA LYS A 35 12.02 -5.75 -14.85
C LYS A 35 11.95 -4.27 -15.20
N VAL A 36 12.66 -3.44 -14.46
CA VAL A 36 12.67 -1.98 -14.61
C VAL A 36 14.08 -1.53 -14.99
N LYS A 37 14.21 -0.65 -15.99
CA LYS A 37 15.49 -0.01 -16.31
C LYS A 37 15.71 1.16 -15.36
N ASN A 38 16.84 1.17 -14.67
CA ASN A 38 17.23 2.33 -13.88
C ASN A 38 17.73 3.46 -14.80
N ARG A 39 17.99 4.64 -14.23
CA ARG A 39 18.50 5.82 -14.97
C ARG A 39 19.85 5.61 -15.67
N GLN A 40 20.61 4.59 -15.27
CA GLN A 40 21.88 4.21 -15.90
C GLN A 40 21.67 3.17 -17.02
N GLY A 41 20.41 2.93 -17.43
CA GLY A 41 20.04 1.95 -18.45
C GLY A 41 20.13 0.49 -18.00
N ARG A 42 20.46 0.21 -16.73
CA ARG A 42 20.61 -1.16 -16.21
C ARG A 42 19.26 -1.71 -15.78
N THR A 43 18.92 -2.90 -16.29
CA THR A 43 17.71 -3.61 -15.89
C THR A 43 17.87 -4.22 -14.49
N LYS A 44 16.95 -3.89 -13.59
CA LYS A 44 16.84 -4.48 -12.25
C LYS A 44 15.46 -5.10 -12.09
N LYS A 45 15.39 -6.27 -11.45
CA LYS A 45 14.11 -6.84 -11.02
C LYS A 45 13.68 -6.17 -9.71
N MET A 46 12.51 -5.54 -9.71
CA MET A 46 11.93 -4.86 -8.56
C MET A 46 10.68 -5.58 -8.09
N TYR A 47 10.37 -5.50 -6.80
CA TYR A 47 9.20 -6.14 -6.20
C TYR A 47 8.32 -5.10 -5.51
N ALA A 48 6.99 -5.27 -5.61
CA ALA A 48 6.01 -4.38 -4.98
C ALA A 48 6.19 -4.30 -3.47
N ILE A 49 6.78 -5.34 -2.87
CA ILE A 49 7.00 -5.46 -1.44
C ILE A 49 8.46 -5.82 -1.18
N ALA A 50 9.10 -5.04 -0.32
CA ALA A 50 10.49 -5.24 0.07
C ALA A 50 10.68 -6.53 0.90
N PRO A 51 11.83 -7.24 0.74
CA PRO A 51 12.08 -8.52 1.41
C PRO A 51 11.99 -8.50 2.95
N ASN A 52 12.28 -7.36 3.57
CA ASN A 52 12.20 -7.16 5.01
C ASN A 52 10.77 -7.32 5.56
N THR A 53 9.74 -6.97 4.77
CA THR A 53 8.33 -7.15 5.15
C THR A 53 8.03 -8.62 5.43
N TRP A 54 8.55 -9.52 4.59
CA TRP A 54 8.31 -10.96 4.69
C TRP A 54 8.97 -11.61 5.91
N ARG A 55 10.04 -11.02 6.45
CA ARG A 55 10.69 -11.51 7.68
C ARG A 55 9.77 -11.45 8.90
N ALA A 56 8.73 -10.62 8.86
CA ALA A 56 7.75 -10.56 9.94
C ALA A 56 6.85 -11.80 10.03
N PHE A 57 6.81 -12.62 8.98
CA PHE A 57 6.09 -13.90 8.90
C PHE A 57 7.03 -15.06 9.23
N GLU A 58 7.39 -15.15 10.51
CA GLU A 58 8.21 -16.25 11.03
C GLU A 58 7.52 -17.59 10.76
N ARG A 59 8.19 -18.47 10.01
CA ARG A 59 7.69 -19.82 9.69
C ARG A 59 7.83 -20.76 10.88
N ILE A 60 6.86 -21.66 11.04
CA ILE A 60 6.93 -22.80 11.97
C ILE A 60 7.94 -23.82 11.45
N ASP A 61 7.78 -24.22 10.17
CA ASP A 61 8.70 -25.10 9.47
C ASP A 61 9.52 -24.32 8.42
N LYS A 62 10.85 -24.37 8.53
CA LYS A 62 11.75 -23.68 7.59
C LYS A 62 11.79 -24.34 6.20
N ALA A 63 11.32 -25.58 6.05
CA ALA A 63 11.21 -26.25 4.76
C ALA A 63 9.92 -25.85 3.99
N SER A 64 8.87 -25.43 4.70
CA SER A 64 7.64 -24.92 4.08
C SER A 64 7.85 -23.65 3.25
N LEU A 65 6.96 -23.38 2.29
CA LEU A 65 6.99 -22.15 1.50
C LEU A 65 6.92 -20.92 2.41
N GLY A 66 7.66 -19.87 2.05
CA GLY A 66 7.61 -18.58 2.75
C GLY A 66 6.35 -17.79 2.42
N ALA A 67 5.93 -16.91 3.34
CA ALA A 67 4.75 -16.06 3.14
C ALA A 67 4.80 -15.26 1.83
N SER A 68 5.99 -14.76 1.43
CA SER A 68 6.18 -14.12 0.11
C SER A 68 5.64 -14.97 -1.04
N GLU A 69 5.95 -16.26 -1.06
CA GLU A 69 5.55 -17.15 -2.15
C GLU A 69 4.07 -17.53 -2.04
N ASP A 70 3.55 -17.76 -0.84
CA ASP A 70 2.12 -18.01 -0.62
C ASP A 70 1.26 -16.82 -1.10
N PHE A 71 1.66 -15.58 -0.78
CA PHE A 71 0.99 -14.37 -1.29
C PHE A 71 1.02 -14.30 -2.82
N LYS A 72 2.21 -14.47 -3.43
CA LYS A 72 2.36 -14.38 -4.90
C LYS A 72 1.54 -15.45 -5.61
N ASN A 73 1.62 -16.70 -5.16
CA ASN A 73 0.89 -17.81 -5.74
C ASN A 73 -0.62 -17.57 -5.67
N TYR A 74 -1.12 -17.12 -4.51
CA TYR A 74 -2.52 -16.78 -4.34
C TYR A 74 -2.98 -15.65 -5.28
N LEU A 75 -2.22 -14.55 -5.36
CA LEU A 75 -2.59 -13.39 -6.20
C LEU A 75 -2.50 -13.69 -7.69
N VAL A 76 -1.53 -14.50 -8.12
CA VAL A 76 -1.41 -14.96 -9.52
C VAL A 76 -2.57 -15.89 -9.88
N PHE A 77 -2.85 -16.89 -9.02
CA PHE A 77 -3.94 -17.83 -9.23
C PHE A 77 -5.30 -17.12 -9.34
N ASN A 78 -5.51 -16.08 -8.54
CA ASN A 78 -6.76 -15.34 -8.47
C ASN A 78 -6.83 -14.08 -9.36
N LYS A 79 -5.88 -13.90 -10.30
CA LYS A 79 -5.80 -12.71 -11.17
C LYS A 79 -7.14 -12.26 -11.74
N LYS A 80 -7.90 -13.18 -12.36
CA LYS A 80 -9.17 -12.84 -13.03
C LYS A 80 -10.20 -12.27 -12.04
N MET A 81 -10.32 -12.90 -10.87
CA MET A 81 -11.25 -12.49 -9.81
C MET A 81 -10.87 -11.11 -9.28
N ILE A 82 -9.58 -10.89 -9.01
CA ILE A 82 -9.07 -9.60 -8.48
C ILE A 82 -9.31 -8.46 -9.48
N ILE A 83 -8.94 -8.65 -10.75
CA ILE A 83 -9.15 -7.62 -11.78
C ILE A 83 -10.64 -7.33 -12.00
N SER A 84 -11.50 -8.36 -12.04
CA SER A 84 -12.95 -8.16 -12.18
C SER A 84 -13.51 -7.36 -11.01
N LYS A 85 -13.15 -7.72 -9.77
CA LYS A 85 -13.63 -7.05 -8.57
C LYS A 85 -13.16 -5.59 -8.49
N LEU A 86 -11.90 -5.32 -8.81
CA LEU A 86 -11.38 -3.96 -8.87
C LEU A 86 -12.13 -3.09 -9.89
N LYS A 87 -12.59 -3.63 -11.02
CA LYS A 87 -13.37 -2.87 -12.01
C LYS A 87 -14.78 -2.51 -11.53
N GLU A 88 -15.34 -3.33 -10.63
CA GLU A 88 -16.70 -3.17 -10.08
C GLU A 88 -16.76 -2.21 -8.89
N ILE A 89 -15.66 -2.04 -8.15
CA ILE A 89 -15.60 -1.20 -6.93
C ILE A 89 -15.84 0.28 -7.26
N LYS A 90 -16.72 0.92 -6.50
CA LYS A 90 -17.10 2.35 -6.62
C LYS A 90 -17.05 3.12 -5.29
N SER A 91 -16.71 2.46 -4.18
CA SER A 91 -16.72 3.06 -2.84
C SER A 91 -15.58 2.52 -1.96
N ILE A 92 -15.26 3.26 -0.90
CA ILE A 92 -14.20 2.89 0.05
C ILE A 92 -14.59 1.62 0.80
N GLU A 93 -15.87 1.49 1.16
CA GLU A 93 -16.45 0.35 1.86
C GLU A 93 -16.32 -0.92 1.02
N GLN A 94 -16.66 -0.84 -0.28
CA GLN A 94 -16.49 -1.97 -1.20
C GLN A 94 -15.03 -2.38 -1.37
N LEU A 95 -14.09 -1.43 -1.41
CA LEU A 95 -12.67 -1.76 -1.45
C LEU A 95 -12.20 -2.42 -0.15
N ASP A 96 -12.62 -1.90 1.00
CA ASP A 96 -12.25 -2.47 2.31
C ASP A 96 -12.77 -3.89 2.47
N ASP A 97 -14.04 -4.13 2.11
CA ASP A 97 -14.65 -5.46 2.13
C ASP A 97 -13.89 -6.43 1.24
N PHE A 98 -13.51 -5.99 0.03
CA PHE A 98 -12.73 -6.81 -0.89
C PHE A 98 -11.33 -7.13 -0.34
N GLU A 99 -10.59 -6.15 0.17
CA GLU A 99 -9.27 -6.37 0.78
C GLU A 99 -9.36 -7.24 2.04
N ASN A 100 -10.48 -7.19 2.77
CA ASN A 100 -10.76 -8.09 3.90
C ASN A 100 -11.04 -9.53 3.48
N ILE A 101 -11.66 -9.76 2.31
CA ILE A 101 -11.78 -11.10 1.73
C ILE A 101 -10.38 -11.65 1.45
N LEU A 102 -9.52 -10.87 0.78
CA LEU A 102 -8.13 -11.26 0.51
C LEU A 102 -7.37 -11.54 1.82
N TYR A 103 -7.56 -10.70 2.84
CA TYR A 103 -6.96 -10.88 4.17
C TYR A 103 -7.32 -12.24 4.76
N ASN A 104 -8.61 -12.60 4.76
CA ASN A 104 -9.09 -13.85 5.37
C ASN A 104 -8.58 -15.07 4.60
N GLU A 105 -8.60 -15.04 3.27
CA GLU A 105 -8.11 -16.14 2.44
C GLU A 105 -6.61 -16.35 2.61
N ILE A 106 -5.81 -15.26 2.61
CA ILE A 106 -4.37 -15.34 2.83
C ILE A 106 -4.05 -15.77 4.26
N LYS A 107 -4.78 -15.26 5.26
CA LYS A 107 -4.61 -15.71 6.65
C LYS A 107 -4.85 -17.20 6.80
N SER A 108 -5.84 -17.74 6.11
CA SER A 108 -6.12 -19.18 6.06
C SER A 108 -4.95 -19.97 5.45
N ILE A 109 -4.40 -19.51 4.32
CA ILE A 109 -3.25 -20.14 3.65
C ILE A 109 -2.00 -20.17 4.54
N LEU A 110 -1.78 -19.11 5.33
CA LEU A 110 -0.63 -18.99 6.23
C LEU A 110 -0.84 -19.73 7.56
N SER A 111 -2.08 -20.07 7.90
CA SER A 111 -2.42 -20.81 9.11
C SER A 111 -1.73 -22.17 9.10
N GLY A 112 -1.08 -22.55 10.19
CA GLY A 112 -0.29 -23.78 10.28
C GLY A 112 1.11 -23.71 9.63
N LYS A 113 1.44 -22.64 8.88
CA LYS A 113 2.79 -22.41 8.32
C LYS A 113 3.56 -21.31 9.05
N VAL A 114 2.86 -20.28 9.52
CA VAL A 114 3.42 -19.12 10.22
C VAL A 114 3.11 -19.19 11.72
N VAL A 115 4.05 -18.77 12.57
CA VAL A 115 3.87 -18.77 14.03
C VAL A 115 2.58 -18.01 14.41
N PRO A 116 1.65 -18.59 15.20
CA PRO A 116 0.32 -18.02 15.43
C PRO A 116 0.33 -16.58 15.98
N LYS A 117 1.24 -16.28 16.91
CA LYS A 117 1.42 -14.92 17.47
C LYS A 117 1.79 -13.89 16.40
N LYS A 118 2.29 -14.32 15.24
CA LYS A 118 2.56 -13.42 14.14
C LYS A 118 1.28 -13.08 13.36
N LEU A 119 0.37 -14.04 13.21
CA LEU A 119 -0.90 -13.86 12.50
C LEU A 119 -1.99 -13.16 13.33
N SER A 120 -1.75 -12.91 14.63
CA SER A 120 -2.66 -12.14 15.47
C SER A 120 -2.66 -10.63 15.17
N SER A 121 -1.61 -10.12 14.53
CA SER A 121 -1.60 -8.74 14.03
C SER A 121 -2.39 -8.67 12.73
N TYR A 122 -3.50 -7.93 12.75
CA TYR A 122 -4.26 -7.61 11.55
C TYR A 122 -3.37 -6.97 10.47
N ASN A 123 -2.63 -5.93 10.82
CA ASN A 123 -1.88 -5.17 9.84
C ASN A 123 -0.65 -5.90 9.27
N ARG A 124 -0.19 -6.98 9.91
CA ARG A 124 0.87 -7.82 9.35
C ARG A 124 0.47 -8.44 8.02
N ILE A 125 -0.80 -8.83 7.85
CA ILE A 125 -1.33 -9.38 6.59
C ILE A 125 -1.92 -8.26 5.72
N ARG A 126 -2.61 -7.29 6.32
CA ARG A 126 -3.26 -6.20 5.57
C ARG A 126 -2.26 -5.32 4.82
N LYS A 127 -1.14 -4.92 5.44
CA LYS A 127 -0.12 -4.08 4.78
C LYS A 127 0.36 -4.64 3.43
N PRO A 128 0.76 -5.94 3.32
CA PRO A 128 1.07 -6.52 2.02
C PRO A 128 -0.06 -6.47 0.99
N ILE A 129 -1.32 -6.62 1.41
CA ILE A 129 -2.49 -6.52 0.52
C ILE A 129 -2.60 -5.08 0.01
N ASP A 130 -2.58 -4.09 0.90
CA ASP A 130 -2.62 -2.68 0.54
C ASP A 130 -1.52 -2.34 -0.48
N LEU A 131 -0.29 -2.80 -0.25
CA LEU A 131 0.83 -2.59 -1.17
C LEU A 131 0.60 -3.22 -2.55
N PHE A 132 0.09 -4.46 -2.60
CA PHE A 132 -0.18 -5.10 -3.89
C PHE A 132 -1.32 -4.40 -4.63
N ILE A 133 -2.43 -4.09 -3.95
CA ILE A 133 -3.57 -3.40 -4.56
C ILE A 133 -3.16 -2.02 -5.04
N GLU A 134 -2.36 -1.28 -4.28
CA GLU A 134 -1.77 -0.01 -4.70
C GLU A 134 -1.01 -0.18 -6.02
N HIS A 135 -0.05 -1.11 -6.10
CA HIS A 135 0.74 -1.32 -7.32
C HIS A 135 -0.12 -1.79 -8.51
N ILE A 136 -1.10 -2.67 -8.27
CA ILE A 136 -2.03 -3.17 -9.29
C ILE A 136 -2.87 -2.02 -9.85
N VAL A 137 -3.54 -1.25 -9.00
CA VAL A 137 -4.41 -0.14 -9.41
C VAL A 137 -3.60 0.94 -10.12
N CYS A 138 -2.44 1.30 -9.57
CA CYS A 138 -1.62 2.34 -10.16
C CYS A 138 -1.05 1.91 -11.51
N MET A 139 -0.44 0.72 -11.61
CA MET A 139 0.49 0.41 -12.69
C MET A 139 0.04 -0.71 -13.63
N CYS A 140 -1.06 -1.41 -13.34
CA CYS A 140 -1.53 -2.50 -14.20
C CYS A 140 -2.25 -1.94 -15.44
N SER A 141 -1.83 -2.39 -16.62
CA SER A 141 -2.48 -2.03 -17.90
C SER A 141 -3.95 -2.43 -17.94
N ASP A 142 -4.33 -3.52 -17.27
CA ASP A 142 -5.71 -4.03 -17.26
C ASP A 142 -6.72 -3.10 -16.54
N LEU A 143 -6.21 -2.12 -15.78
CA LEU A 143 -7.00 -1.17 -14.98
C LEU A 143 -6.83 0.29 -15.42
N GLU A 144 -6.18 0.55 -16.56
CA GLU A 144 -5.90 1.92 -17.02
C GLU A 144 -7.16 2.79 -17.07
N SER A 145 -8.25 2.29 -17.65
CA SER A 145 -9.53 3.02 -17.76
C SER A 145 -10.26 3.22 -16.42
N TYR A 146 -9.89 2.47 -15.38
CA TYR A 146 -10.56 2.49 -14.06
C TYR A 146 -9.74 3.23 -13.00
N ARG A 147 -8.48 3.55 -13.29
CA ARG A 147 -7.52 4.12 -12.35
C ARG A 147 -8.03 5.40 -11.69
N LEU A 148 -8.62 6.32 -12.46
CA LEU A 148 -9.13 7.59 -11.93
C LEU A 148 -10.22 7.40 -10.87
N GLU A 149 -11.02 6.33 -10.99
CA GLU A 149 -12.10 6.01 -10.05
C GLU A 149 -11.58 5.25 -8.82
N LEU A 150 -10.51 4.46 -8.99
CA LEU A 150 -9.96 3.61 -7.92
C LEU A 150 -8.95 4.33 -7.02
N ILE A 151 -8.12 5.22 -7.56
CA ILE A 151 -7.10 5.94 -6.78
C ILE A 151 -7.67 6.69 -5.56
N PRO A 152 -8.83 7.38 -5.64
CA PRO A 152 -9.43 8.04 -4.48
C PRO A 152 -9.80 7.06 -3.35
N LEU A 153 -9.99 5.78 -3.65
CA LEU A 153 -10.46 4.76 -2.72
C LEU A 153 -9.30 4.07 -1.97
N LEU A 154 -8.09 4.08 -2.53
CA LEU A 154 -6.94 3.32 -2.02
C LEU A 154 -6.61 3.63 -0.55
N PHE A 155 -6.27 2.57 0.20
CA PHE A 155 -5.75 2.65 1.56
C PHE A 155 -4.23 2.87 1.53
N ILE A 156 -3.70 3.59 2.51
CA ILE A 156 -2.24 3.69 2.66
C ILE A 156 -1.71 2.47 3.43
N PRO A 157 -0.60 1.84 3.00
CA PRO A 157 0.03 0.78 3.77
C PRO A 157 0.60 1.34 5.10
N LEU A 158 -0.03 1.01 6.22
CA LEU A 158 0.38 1.52 7.54
C LEU A 158 1.64 0.82 8.05
N ASP A 159 2.72 1.57 8.27
CA ASP A 159 3.96 1.05 8.83
C ASP A 159 4.71 2.03 9.74
N SER A 160 5.89 1.61 10.21
CA SER A 160 6.70 2.39 11.14
C SER A 160 7.06 3.79 10.66
N GLN A 161 7.20 4.02 9.35
CA GLN A 161 7.49 5.35 8.82
C GLN A 161 6.24 6.24 8.82
N ILE A 162 5.10 5.66 8.46
CA ILE A 162 3.81 6.35 8.55
C ILE A 162 3.52 6.73 10.01
N PHE A 163 3.75 5.81 10.97
CA PHE A 163 3.53 6.07 12.39
C PHE A 163 4.51 7.09 12.98
N SER A 164 5.78 7.07 12.56
CA SER A 164 6.79 7.98 13.09
C SER A 164 6.59 9.43 12.63
N SER A 165 5.95 9.64 11.47
CA SER A 165 5.69 10.96 10.93
C SER A 165 4.68 11.77 11.77
N SER A 166 5.16 12.84 12.39
CA SER A 166 4.32 13.82 13.09
C SER A 166 3.42 14.63 12.16
N TYR A 167 3.74 14.65 10.87
CA TYR A 167 2.93 15.27 9.83
C TYR A 167 1.67 14.46 9.55
N ILE A 168 1.80 13.12 9.54
CA ILE A 168 0.72 12.19 9.19
C ILE A 168 -0.23 11.97 10.36
N PHE A 169 0.28 11.64 11.55
CA PHE A 169 -0.54 11.45 12.74
C PHE A 169 -0.05 12.33 13.87
N SER A 170 -0.93 12.74 14.78
CA SER A 170 -0.55 13.27 16.09
C SER A 170 -0.30 12.11 17.08
N THR A 171 0.37 12.40 18.20
CA THR A 171 0.64 11.36 19.21
C THR A 171 -0.66 10.86 19.84
N LYS A 172 -1.63 11.76 20.06
CA LYS A 172 -2.96 11.42 20.58
C LYS A 172 -3.70 10.46 19.63
N GLN A 173 -3.75 10.79 18.34
CA GLN A 173 -4.39 9.93 17.33
C GLN A 173 -3.83 8.50 17.29
N LEU A 174 -2.51 8.36 17.43
CA LEU A 174 -1.89 7.03 17.51
C LEU A 174 -2.27 6.29 18.82
N GLN A 175 -2.24 6.99 19.95
CA GLN A 175 -2.58 6.43 21.25
C GLN A 175 -4.05 5.95 21.30
N ASP A 176 -4.97 6.70 20.70
CA ASP A 176 -6.39 6.34 20.58
C ASP A 176 -6.61 5.05 19.76
N CYS A 177 -5.60 4.62 18.99
CA CYS A 177 -5.58 3.40 18.18
C CYS A 177 -4.54 2.37 18.69
N ASN A 178 -4.14 2.47 19.96
CA ASN A 178 -3.19 1.56 20.62
C ASN A 178 -1.80 1.44 19.95
N VAL A 179 -1.42 2.42 19.14
CA VAL A 179 -0.10 2.49 18.47
C VAL A 179 0.71 3.69 18.98
N ARG A 180 2.02 3.66 18.75
CA ARG A 180 2.97 4.70 19.18
C ARG A 180 3.90 5.06 18.01
N ARG A 181 4.64 6.16 18.14
CA ARG A 181 5.60 6.61 17.10
C ARG A 181 6.63 5.56 16.70
N LYS A 182 7.06 4.74 17.66
CA LYS A 182 8.03 3.67 17.45
C LYS A 182 7.40 2.32 17.09
N SER A 183 6.07 2.27 16.94
CA SER A 183 5.39 1.06 16.53
C SER A 183 5.84 0.64 15.14
N SER A 184 5.92 -0.66 14.95
CA SER A 184 6.02 -1.32 13.66
C SER A 184 4.62 -1.61 13.13
N PHE A 185 4.54 -1.98 11.84
CA PHE A 185 3.29 -2.44 11.25
C PHE A 185 2.67 -3.66 11.97
N GLY A 186 3.49 -4.45 12.68
CA GLY A 186 3.01 -5.61 13.44
C GLY A 186 2.35 -5.28 14.77
N ASP A 187 2.36 -4.01 15.21
CA ASP A 187 1.75 -3.57 16.47
C ASP A 187 0.29 -3.13 16.32
N LEU A 188 -0.19 -3.00 15.08
CA LEU A 188 -1.59 -2.71 14.79
C LEU A 188 -2.37 -4.04 14.70
N LEU A 189 -3.12 -4.32 15.77
CA LEU A 189 -3.64 -5.67 16.04
C LEU A 189 -5.02 -5.95 15.47
N ASN A 190 -5.92 -4.96 15.46
CA ASN A 190 -7.31 -5.14 15.08
C ASN A 190 -7.70 -4.24 13.91
N ILE A 191 -8.83 -4.59 13.28
CA ILE A 191 -9.37 -3.90 12.11
C ILE A 191 -9.93 -2.52 12.45
N ASP A 192 -10.52 -2.33 13.63
CA ASP A 192 -11.17 -1.06 13.99
C ASP A 192 -10.14 0.05 14.16
N ASP A 193 -9.02 -0.23 14.81
CA ASP A 193 -7.91 0.71 14.96
C ASP A 193 -7.24 0.99 13.60
N TYR A 194 -7.18 -0.01 12.70
CA TYR A 194 -6.74 0.23 11.32
C TYR A 194 -7.69 1.19 10.58
N ARG A 195 -9.00 0.93 10.62
CA ARG A 195 -10.02 1.77 9.96
C ARG A 195 -10.00 3.19 10.51
N LYS A 196 -9.95 3.38 11.83
CA LYS A 196 -9.82 4.71 12.46
C LYS A 196 -8.61 5.49 11.93
N LEU A 197 -7.44 4.84 11.81
CA LEU A 197 -6.24 5.49 11.28
C LEU A 197 -6.43 5.87 9.80
N GLN A 198 -7.07 5.02 9.00
CA GLN A 198 -7.38 5.31 7.59
C GLN A 198 -8.41 6.45 7.44
N ASP A 199 -9.39 6.55 8.34
CA ASP A 199 -10.40 7.62 8.36
C ASP A 199 -9.80 8.96 8.75
N ILE A 200 -8.86 8.97 9.72
CA ILE A 200 -8.10 10.17 10.06
C ILE A 200 -7.37 10.70 8.82
N LEU A 201 -6.73 9.83 8.05
CA LEU A 201 -6.03 10.25 6.84
C LEU A 201 -6.98 10.69 5.73
N TYR A 202 -8.12 10.02 5.58
CA TYR A 202 -9.15 10.41 4.63
C TYR A 202 -9.68 11.83 4.92
N ASN A 203 -10.02 12.12 6.18
CA ASN A 203 -10.50 13.43 6.59
C ASN A 203 -9.44 14.52 6.39
N LYS A 204 -8.17 14.24 6.71
CA LYS A 204 -7.08 15.18 6.43
C LYS A 204 -6.88 15.42 4.93
N ALA A 205 -7.03 14.39 4.10
CA ALA A 205 -6.96 14.53 2.65
C ALA A 205 -8.09 15.44 2.10
N ILE A 206 -9.31 15.33 2.65
CA ILE A 206 -10.41 16.27 2.37
C ILE A 206 -10.02 17.71 2.75
N ASP A 207 -9.47 17.91 3.94
CA ASP A 207 -9.09 19.25 4.42
C ASP A 207 -8.00 19.86 3.53
N HIS A 208 -6.97 19.10 3.16
CA HIS A 208 -5.97 19.55 2.19
C HIS A 208 -6.57 19.86 0.83
N SER A 209 -7.56 19.08 0.38
CA SER A 209 -8.24 19.32 -0.89
C SER A 209 -8.95 20.67 -0.89
N LYS A 210 -9.70 20.97 0.18
CA LYS A 210 -10.42 22.24 0.35
C LYS A 210 -9.48 23.43 0.43
N VAL A 211 -8.43 23.33 1.25
CA VAL A 211 -7.48 24.42 1.48
C VAL A 211 -6.65 24.75 0.23
N ASN A 212 -6.38 23.78 -0.64
CA ASN A 212 -5.57 23.96 -1.85
C ASN A 212 -6.39 24.08 -3.13
N ASN A 213 -7.72 23.95 -3.06
CA ASN A 213 -8.63 23.90 -4.21
C ASN A 213 -8.16 22.91 -5.31
N LYS A 214 -7.62 21.75 -4.88
CA LYS A 214 -7.11 20.67 -5.74
C LYS A 214 -7.35 19.34 -5.04
N ASN A 215 -7.74 18.30 -5.77
CA ASN A 215 -7.95 16.98 -5.16
C ASN A 215 -6.66 16.42 -4.54
N PHE A 216 -6.73 16.11 -3.25
CA PHE A 216 -5.72 15.39 -2.48
C PHE A 216 -6.35 14.08 -2.00
N TYR A 217 -5.81 12.94 -2.42
CA TYR A 217 -6.32 11.64 -2.01
C TYR A 217 -5.47 11.04 -0.90
N ARG A 218 -6.09 10.21 -0.05
CA ARG A 218 -5.42 9.57 1.10
C ARG A 218 -4.10 8.88 0.71
N ILE A 219 -4.08 8.18 -0.42
CA ILE A 219 -2.90 7.47 -0.89
C ILE A 219 -1.71 8.40 -1.19
N TYR A 220 -1.93 9.70 -1.39
CA TYR A 220 -0.84 10.65 -1.66
C TYR A 220 0.08 10.84 -0.44
N TYR A 221 -0.38 10.50 0.76
CA TYR A 221 0.49 10.44 1.93
C TYR A 221 1.59 9.39 1.82
N ASP A 222 1.46 8.40 0.91
CA ASP A 222 2.54 7.48 0.59
C ASP A 222 3.78 8.22 0.04
N LEU A 223 3.62 9.37 -0.63
CA LEU A 223 4.76 10.17 -1.07
C LEU A 223 5.56 10.80 0.08
N LEU A 224 4.99 10.88 1.28
CA LEU A 224 5.73 11.30 2.48
C LEU A 224 6.57 10.15 3.05
N TRP A 225 6.24 8.90 2.74
CA TRP A 225 7.03 7.73 3.13
C TRP A 225 8.42 7.83 2.52
N ASN A 226 9.48 7.65 3.32
CA ASN A 226 10.88 7.86 2.93
C ASN A 226 11.19 9.16 2.15
N ASN A 227 10.37 10.20 2.29
CA ASN A 227 10.49 11.41 1.46
C ASN A 227 10.45 11.07 -0.05
N ARG A 228 9.58 10.13 -0.45
CA ARG A 228 9.34 9.74 -1.87
C ARG A 228 8.91 10.93 -2.74
N PHE A 229 8.45 12.03 -2.15
CA PHE A 229 8.20 13.25 -2.92
C PHE A 229 9.51 13.95 -3.35
N CYS A 230 10.58 13.94 -2.55
CA CYS A 230 11.91 14.42 -2.97
C CYS A 230 12.79 13.33 -3.62
N ASN A 231 12.58 12.06 -3.28
CA ASN A 231 13.43 10.94 -3.70
C ASN A 231 12.67 9.99 -4.63
N ASN A 232 13.36 9.39 -5.61
CA ASN A 232 12.69 8.50 -6.58
C ASN A 232 12.63 7.02 -6.17
N GLY A 233 12.88 6.63 -4.92
CA GLY A 233 12.76 5.22 -4.48
C GLY A 233 12.66 5.09 -2.96
N GLU A 234 12.05 4.06 -2.36
CA GLU A 234 12.17 2.61 -2.66
C GLU A 234 10.82 1.85 -2.79
N ASN A 235 9.91 2.33 -3.64
CA ASN A 235 8.95 1.60 -4.51
C ASN A 235 7.58 2.31 -4.70
N LEU A 236 6.57 1.65 -5.27
CA LEU A 236 5.80 2.03 -6.47
C LEU A 236 6.73 2.16 -7.70
N PHE A 237 7.44 1.05 -7.89
CA PHE A 237 8.58 0.76 -8.77
C PHE A 237 9.58 1.90 -9.02
N GLU A 238 9.94 2.56 -7.93
CA GLU A 238 10.83 3.72 -7.87
C GLU A 238 10.16 4.93 -8.52
N THR A 239 8.94 5.14 -8.01
CA THR A 239 8.05 6.27 -8.18
C THR A 239 7.93 6.71 -9.63
N ASN A 240 7.76 5.68 -10.46
CA ASN A 240 7.52 5.69 -11.90
C ASN A 240 8.58 6.38 -12.77
N LEU A 241 9.86 6.20 -12.40
CA LEU A 241 11.10 6.61 -13.11
C LEU A 241 10.89 7.16 -14.54
N GLY A 242 10.68 8.48 -14.62
CA GLY A 242 10.99 9.30 -15.78
C GLY A 242 12.49 9.55 -15.94
#